data_AF-A0A521K1Z3-F1
#
_entry.id   AF-A0A521K1Z3-F1
#
_cell.length_a   1.000
_cell.length_b   1.000
_cell.length_c   1.000
_cell.angle_alpha   90.00
_cell.angle_beta   90.00
_cell.angle_gamma   90.00
#
_symmetry.space_group_name_H-M   'P 1'
#
loop_
_entity.id
_entity.type
_entity.pdbx_description
1 polymer ?
#
loop_
_entity_poly.entity_id
_entity_poly.type
_entity_poly.pdbx_seq_one_letter_code
_entity_poly.pdbx_strand_id
1 'polypeptide(L)'
;MKLARWLALGAAIVAAYLALVLWAPAGFGIGAGTDGKPRWPNVVEDAYDRHAYQQRGRWLPAGGQPYLEVFSEYPQLTTWFFGLAYFGFDHQVLRGEPFTAENDAIAKLRALDLGVGPKDVEEMVKKTPKAQRNVLIERMPKGPQGAAAADALRAAFAAQDRVVAELTKNAEAYGRAHQVLMAPFYFALYVLVLLCLREMGAPPAWALVLFLPGPAFFAFNRFDVLPMVLVLGAVLALLRERLLLAGVLLGLATMTKIWPIALAPLFVSYRLSSTWAGRRVGVWPWLAREALAPAAACLGVCALVLALSYLQAGGGERGFDAMTRVYLWHDQDRKANHSSVLALMTAPERWNWLPAAARDRWEQIFKYAMVLPTLLLALSGLRTKAALLHAAGFTALACVIFQKFFSPQWVLWILPLLLPLAGRAKAYRVLLPLLAVLIYAQLPLLFYGDSKVTPNGLDPSPRFWFVTNARVVLLFALWALALWGALAERRRADPQRAEPGATTSAASSPPAPAR
;
A
#
# COMPACT_ATOMS: atom_id res chain seq x y z
N MET A 1 32.28 -8.37 -4.77
CA MET A 1 31.51 -9.59 -4.45
C MET A 1 30.57 -9.92 -5.61
N LYS A 2 30.47 -11.20 -6.01
CA LYS A 2 29.56 -11.64 -7.10
C LYS A 2 28.09 -11.53 -6.65
N LEU A 3 27.18 -11.15 -7.56
CA LEU A 3 25.72 -11.03 -7.31
C LEU A 3 25.13 -12.27 -6.62
N ALA A 4 25.60 -13.47 -6.98
CA ALA A 4 25.18 -14.73 -6.38
C ALA A 4 25.31 -14.77 -4.84
N ARG A 5 26.35 -14.16 -4.26
CA ARG A 5 26.52 -14.11 -2.80
C ARG A 5 25.41 -13.29 -2.12
N TRP A 6 25.00 -12.19 -2.75
CA TRP A 6 23.92 -11.35 -2.23
C TRP A 6 22.56 -12.03 -2.37
N LEU A 7 22.32 -12.72 -3.48
CA LEU A 7 21.11 -13.52 -3.66
C LEU A 7 20.99 -14.63 -2.60
N ALA A 8 22.07 -15.38 -2.37
CA ALA A 8 22.09 -16.42 -1.33
C ALA A 8 21.87 -15.84 0.08
N LEU A 9 22.51 -14.71 0.40
CA LEU A 9 22.31 -14.04 1.69
C LEU A 9 20.86 -13.57 1.88
N GLY A 10 20.27 -12.91 0.87
CA GLY A 10 18.88 -12.48 0.94
C GLY A 10 17.90 -13.65 1.07
N ALA A 11 18.14 -14.75 0.33
CA ALA A 11 17.32 -15.95 0.43
C ALA A 11 17.41 -16.58 1.82
N ALA A 12 18.62 -16.66 2.40
CA ALA A 12 18.82 -17.16 3.76
C ALA A 12 18.10 -16.31 4.81
N ILE A 13 18.15 -14.97 4.70
CA ILE A 13 17.46 -14.08 5.64
C ILE A 13 15.93 -14.23 5.52
N VAL A 14 15.38 -14.27 4.29
CA VAL A 14 13.94 -14.47 4.08
C VAL A 14 13.50 -15.84 4.61
N ALA A 15 14.26 -16.90 4.37
CA ALA A 15 13.97 -18.23 4.88
C ALA A 15 14.02 -18.28 6.42
N ALA A 16 15.01 -17.63 7.04
CA ALA A 16 15.13 -17.54 8.50
C ALA A 16 13.95 -16.76 9.11
N TYR A 17 13.55 -15.64 8.50
CA TYR A 17 12.37 -14.89 8.96
C TYR A 17 11.08 -15.69 8.77
N LEU A 18 10.91 -16.37 7.63
CA LEU A 18 9.77 -17.25 7.40
C LEU A 18 9.70 -18.37 8.45
N ALA A 19 10.83 -19.03 8.73
CA ALA A 19 10.91 -20.05 9.76
C ALA A 19 10.54 -19.49 11.13
N LEU A 20 11.03 -18.28 11.47
CA LEU A 20 10.70 -17.60 12.71
C LEU A 20 9.19 -17.34 12.83
N VAL A 21 8.53 -16.79 11.80
CA VAL A 21 7.09 -16.49 11.88
C VAL A 21 6.22 -17.74 11.87
N LEU A 22 6.63 -18.80 11.19
CA LEU A 22 5.89 -20.07 11.19
C LEU A 22 6.05 -20.85 12.49
N TRP A 23 7.20 -20.73 13.15
CA TRP A 23 7.49 -21.36 14.45
C TRP A 23 6.91 -20.58 15.63
N ALA A 24 6.88 -19.25 15.53
CA ALA A 24 6.38 -18.39 16.59
C ALA A 24 4.91 -18.74 16.90
N PRO A 25 4.56 -19.02 18.16
CA PRO A 25 3.16 -19.22 18.54
C PRO A 25 2.37 -17.93 18.32
N ALA A 26 1.05 -18.05 18.08
CA ALA A 26 0.17 -16.89 17.98
C ALA A 26 0.33 -15.99 19.22
N GLY A 27 0.52 -14.69 19.00
CA GLY A 27 0.79 -13.75 20.09
C GLY A 27 2.21 -13.78 20.64
N PHE A 28 3.16 -14.42 19.95
CA PHE A 28 4.59 -14.36 20.30
C PHE A 28 5.02 -12.91 20.51
N GLY A 29 5.70 -12.68 21.62
CA GLY A 29 6.02 -11.35 22.09
C GLY A 29 7.29 -11.29 22.92
N ILE A 30 7.71 -10.08 23.26
CA ILE A 30 8.93 -9.82 24.03
C ILE A 30 8.57 -9.16 25.36
N GLY A 31 9.32 -9.50 26.40
CA GLY A 31 9.20 -8.96 27.76
C GLY A 31 8.02 -9.56 28.55
N ALA A 32 8.09 -9.51 29.88
CA ALA A 32 7.02 -9.97 30.75
C ALA A 32 6.11 -8.80 31.16
N GLY A 33 4.81 -8.92 30.87
CA GLY A 33 3.76 -8.05 31.39
C GLY A 33 3.40 -8.42 32.82
N THR A 34 2.66 -7.54 33.50
CA THR A 34 2.24 -7.75 34.90
C THR A 34 1.22 -8.88 35.08
N ASP A 35 0.58 -9.31 33.99
CA ASP A 35 -0.39 -10.40 33.93
C ASP A 35 0.23 -11.72 33.40
N GLY A 36 1.56 -11.78 33.27
CA GLY A 36 2.27 -12.93 32.71
C GLY A 36 2.22 -13.05 31.18
N LYS A 37 1.48 -12.18 30.49
CA LYS A 37 1.49 -12.11 29.02
C LYS A 37 2.70 -11.32 28.52
N PRO A 38 3.12 -11.49 27.25
CA PRO A 38 4.18 -10.68 26.69
C PRO A 38 3.85 -9.19 26.75
N ARG A 39 4.82 -8.35 27.13
CA ARG A 39 4.64 -6.89 27.15
C ARG A 39 4.40 -6.32 25.75
N TRP A 40 5.09 -6.86 24.77
CA TRP A 40 4.91 -6.54 23.35
C TRP A 40 4.51 -7.82 22.63
N PRO A 41 3.22 -8.17 22.60
CA PRO A 41 2.75 -9.25 21.73
C PRO A 41 2.91 -8.87 20.26
N ASN A 42 2.84 -9.87 19.37
CA ASN A 42 2.74 -9.66 17.93
C ASN A 42 3.97 -8.94 17.32
N VAL A 43 5.17 -9.11 17.89
CA VAL A 43 6.40 -8.45 17.40
C VAL A 43 6.81 -8.87 16.00
N VAL A 44 6.37 -10.04 15.55
CA VAL A 44 6.69 -10.60 14.22
C VAL A 44 5.43 -10.77 13.34
N GLU A 45 4.25 -10.47 13.88
CA GLU A 45 2.96 -10.84 13.29
C GLU A 45 1.96 -9.67 13.31
N ASP A 46 1.27 -9.39 12.21
CA ASP A 46 0.14 -8.41 12.16
C ASP A 46 -1.19 -9.15 12.05
N ALA A 47 -1.78 -9.58 13.16
CA ALA A 47 -3.04 -10.33 13.13
C ALA A 47 -4.21 -9.50 12.60
N TYR A 48 -4.18 -8.18 12.82
CA TYR A 48 -5.28 -7.28 12.46
C TYR A 48 -5.49 -7.23 10.94
N ASP A 49 -4.46 -6.90 10.17
CA ASP A 49 -4.60 -6.79 8.71
C ASP A 49 -4.78 -8.17 8.05
N ARG A 50 -4.13 -9.24 8.55
CA ARG A 50 -4.36 -10.59 8.02
C ARG A 50 -5.78 -11.08 8.26
N HIS A 51 -6.41 -10.73 9.39
CA HIS A 51 -7.81 -11.04 9.62
C HIS A 51 -8.71 -10.33 8.60
N ALA A 52 -8.43 -9.05 8.29
CA ALA A 52 -9.14 -8.36 7.22
C ALA A 52 -8.95 -9.09 5.88
N TYR A 53 -7.71 -9.47 5.52
CA TYR A 53 -7.46 -10.21 4.28
C TYR A 53 -8.17 -11.56 4.23
N GLN A 54 -8.24 -12.28 5.34
CA GLN A 54 -8.99 -13.53 5.48
C GLN A 54 -10.47 -13.30 5.17
N GLN A 55 -11.09 -12.31 5.83
CA GLN A 55 -12.47 -11.93 5.57
C GLN A 55 -12.70 -11.58 4.10
N ARG A 56 -11.81 -10.77 3.54
CA ARG A 56 -11.90 -10.32 2.14
C ARG A 56 -11.70 -11.47 1.16
N GLY A 57 -10.77 -12.39 1.43
CA GLY A 57 -10.44 -13.53 0.58
C GLY A 57 -11.45 -14.67 0.63
N ARG A 58 -12.35 -14.68 1.62
CA ARG A 58 -13.40 -15.70 1.80
C ARG A 58 -14.35 -15.83 0.60
N TRP A 59 -14.43 -14.82 -0.28
CA TRP A 59 -15.21 -14.90 -1.52
C TRP A 59 -14.88 -16.16 -2.33
N LEU A 60 -13.59 -16.52 -2.40
CA LEU A 60 -13.13 -17.63 -3.23
C LEU A 60 -13.65 -18.99 -2.72
N PRO A 61 -13.38 -19.41 -1.46
CA PRO A 61 -13.88 -20.69 -0.96
C PRO A 61 -15.40 -20.72 -0.76
N ALA A 62 -16.04 -19.57 -0.46
CA ALA A 62 -17.49 -19.50 -0.32
C ALA A 62 -18.23 -19.52 -1.68
N GLY A 63 -17.52 -19.32 -2.79
CA GLY A 63 -18.12 -19.16 -4.13
C GLY A 63 -18.87 -17.83 -4.29
N GLY A 64 -18.51 -16.82 -3.50
CA GLY A 64 -19.14 -15.50 -3.50
C GLY A 64 -18.53 -14.54 -4.51
N GLN A 65 -19.28 -13.48 -4.83
CA GLN A 65 -18.85 -12.41 -5.73
C GLN A 65 -18.09 -11.31 -4.97
N PRO A 66 -16.82 -10.99 -5.33
CA PRO A 66 -16.09 -9.91 -4.67
C PRO A 66 -16.81 -8.57 -4.88
N TYR A 67 -16.71 -7.69 -3.88
CA TYR A 67 -17.39 -6.39 -3.78
C TYR A 67 -18.91 -6.45 -3.60
N LEU A 68 -19.60 -7.34 -4.30
CA LEU A 68 -21.05 -7.48 -4.20
C LEU A 68 -21.46 -8.23 -2.93
N GLU A 69 -20.89 -9.43 -2.77
CA GLU A 69 -21.26 -10.35 -1.71
C GLU A 69 -20.17 -10.49 -0.66
N VAL A 70 -18.92 -10.18 -1.00
CA VAL A 70 -17.83 -10.01 -0.03
C VAL A 70 -17.16 -8.69 -0.32
N PHE A 71 -17.54 -7.66 0.45
CA PHE A 71 -16.96 -6.33 0.32
C PHE A 71 -15.45 -6.38 0.54
N SER A 72 -14.68 -5.63 -0.26
CA SER A 72 -13.24 -5.39 -0.09
C SER A 72 -12.92 -3.92 -0.35
N GLU A 73 -12.12 -3.32 0.52
CA GLU A 73 -11.58 -1.98 0.36
C GLU A 73 -10.35 -1.91 -0.56
N TYR A 74 -9.92 -3.03 -1.14
CA TYR A 74 -8.74 -3.11 -1.99
C TYR A 74 -9.13 -3.19 -3.47
N PRO A 75 -8.29 -2.70 -4.40
CA PRO A 75 -8.50 -2.90 -5.84
C PRO A 75 -8.60 -4.37 -6.25
N GLN A 76 -9.16 -4.58 -7.44
CA GLN A 76 -9.64 -5.87 -7.95
C GLN A 76 -8.61 -6.99 -7.83
N LEU A 77 -7.38 -6.74 -8.27
CA LEU A 77 -6.35 -7.76 -8.30
C LEU A 77 -5.96 -8.20 -6.88
N THR A 78 -5.81 -7.26 -5.94
CA THR A 78 -5.48 -7.57 -4.54
C THR A 78 -6.56 -8.41 -3.87
N THR A 79 -7.84 -8.08 -4.10
CA THR A 79 -8.95 -8.87 -3.56
C THR A 79 -8.92 -10.32 -4.06
N TRP A 80 -8.49 -10.54 -5.30
CA TRP A 80 -8.31 -11.90 -5.79
C TRP A 80 -7.13 -12.62 -5.12
N PHE A 81 -6.02 -11.92 -4.90
CA PHE A 81 -4.86 -12.48 -4.20
C PHE A 81 -5.16 -12.90 -2.76
N PHE A 82 -6.07 -12.22 -2.06
CA PHE A 82 -6.48 -12.60 -0.70
C PHE A 82 -7.08 -14.01 -0.63
N GLY A 83 -7.76 -14.45 -1.68
CA GLY A 83 -8.34 -15.79 -1.76
C GLY A 83 -7.28 -16.89 -1.86
N LEU A 84 -6.09 -16.60 -2.41
CA LEU A 84 -5.08 -17.63 -2.68
C LEU A 84 -4.55 -18.34 -1.42
N ALA A 85 -4.52 -17.65 -0.28
CA ALA A 85 -4.08 -18.25 0.97
C ALA A 85 -4.99 -19.41 1.44
N TYR A 86 -6.27 -19.42 1.03
CA TYR A 86 -7.20 -20.52 1.33
C TYR A 86 -6.84 -21.83 0.63
N PHE A 87 -6.02 -21.83 -0.43
CA PHE A 87 -5.52 -23.07 -1.03
C PHE A 87 -4.47 -23.80 -0.17
N GLY A 88 -3.94 -23.14 0.87
CA GLY A 88 -2.88 -23.69 1.71
C GLY A 88 -3.36 -24.57 2.87
N PHE A 89 -4.67 -24.71 3.10
CA PHE A 89 -5.21 -25.45 4.25
C PHE A 89 -6.66 -25.90 4.03
N ASP A 90 -7.12 -26.89 4.80
CA ASP A 90 -8.55 -27.28 4.84
C ASP A 90 -9.34 -26.24 5.64
N HIS A 91 -10.04 -25.37 4.92
CA HIS A 91 -10.73 -24.23 5.50
C HIS A 91 -12.17 -24.53 5.94
N GLN A 92 -12.78 -25.63 5.48
CA GLN A 92 -14.15 -26.04 5.84
C GLN A 92 -15.21 -24.94 5.66
N VAL A 93 -14.98 -24.01 4.73
CA VAL A 93 -15.91 -22.93 4.39
C VAL A 93 -17.01 -23.53 3.54
N LEU A 94 -18.27 -23.34 3.94
CA LEU A 94 -19.42 -23.83 3.18
C LEU A 94 -19.63 -22.98 1.92
N ARG A 95 -19.77 -23.64 0.76
CA ARG A 95 -20.15 -22.96 -0.49
C ARG A 95 -21.57 -22.40 -0.38
N GLY A 96 -21.80 -21.25 -0.99
CA GLY A 96 -23.12 -20.61 -0.98
C GLY A 96 -23.45 -19.87 0.32
N GLU A 97 -22.50 -19.73 1.25
CA GLU A 97 -22.59 -18.79 2.38
C GLU A 97 -21.74 -17.54 2.16
N PRO A 98 -21.88 -16.76 1.06
CA PRO A 98 -21.11 -15.53 0.93
C PRO A 98 -21.52 -14.54 2.02
N PHE A 99 -20.54 -13.87 2.62
CA PHE A 99 -20.77 -13.03 3.80
C PHE A 99 -21.44 -11.71 3.42
N THR A 100 -22.77 -11.68 3.44
CA THR A 100 -23.57 -10.45 3.41
C THR A 100 -24.48 -10.29 4.61
N ALA A 101 -24.21 -10.92 5.78
CA ALA A 101 -25.11 -10.87 6.94
C ALA A 101 -25.58 -9.45 7.30
N GLU A 102 -24.74 -8.44 7.07
CA GLU A 102 -25.06 -7.02 7.16
C GLU A 102 -26.02 -6.53 6.06
N ASN A 103 -25.70 -6.74 4.78
CA ASN A 103 -26.55 -6.31 3.66
C ASN A 103 -27.87 -7.10 3.59
N ASP A 104 -27.88 -8.36 4.02
CA ASP A 104 -29.04 -9.23 4.04
C ASP A 104 -29.97 -8.89 5.23
N ALA A 105 -29.42 -8.55 6.40
CA ALA A 105 -30.20 -7.98 7.51
C ALA A 105 -30.75 -6.59 7.14
N ILE A 106 -29.95 -5.72 6.51
CA ILE A 106 -30.38 -4.40 6.01
C ILE A 106 -31.46 -4.54 4.93
N ALA A 107 -31.30 -5.44 3.97
CA ALA A 107 -32.29 -5.69 2.92
C ALA A 107 -33.60 -6.26 3.48
N LYS A 108 -33.53 -7.20 4.44
CA LYS A 108 -34.72 -7.79 5.08
C LYS A 108 -35.45 -6.81 5.99
N LEU A 109 -34.73 -5.96 6.73
CA LEU A 109 -35.35 -4.90 7.55
C LEU A 109 -35.97 -3.78 6.71
N ARG A 110 -35.39 -3.47 5.55
CA ARG A 110 -35.98 -2.57 4.55
C ARG A 110 -37.21 -3.17 3.87
N ALA A 111 -37.19 -4.46 3.53
CA ALA A 111 -38.30 -5.16 2.88
C ALA A 111 -39.54 -5.31 3.77
N LEU A 112 -39.39 -5.12 5.09
CA LEU A 112 -40.48 -5.22 6.06
C LEU A 112 -41.12 -3.86 6.40
N ASP A 113 -40.76 -2.78 5.71
CA ASP A 113 -41.33 -1.42 5.87
C ASP A 113 -41.32 -0.90 7.31
N LEU A 114 -40.41 -1.40 8.16
CA LEU A 114 -40.41 -1.12 9.60
C LEU A 114 -39.93 0.29 9.98
N GLY A 115 -39.70 1.18 9.01
CA GLY A 115 -39.27 2.57 9.24
C GLY A 115 -37.90 2.72 9.90
N VAL A 116 -37.12 1.64 10.05
CA VAL A 116 -35.76 1.70 10.62
C VAL A 116 -34.80 2.25 9.57
N GLY A 117 -34.18 3.39 9.88
CA GLY A 117 -33.24 4.05 8.99
C GLY A 117 -32.06 3.14 8.64
N PRO A 118 -31.52 3.17 7.40
CA PRO A 118 -30.35 2.39 6.98
C PRO A 118 -29.18 2.42 7.95
N LYS A 119 -28.89 3.61 8.51
CA LYS A 119 -27.78 3.83 9.44
C LYS A 119 -28.03 3.19 10.80
N ASP A 120 -29.27 3.17 11.27
CA ASP A 120 -29.63 2.57 12.56
C ASP A 120 -29.48 1.05 12.47
N VAL A 121 -29.95 0.43 11.38
CA VAL A 121 -29.76 -1.01 11.15
C VAL A 121 -28.28 -1.37 11.05
N GLU A 122 -27.50 -0.59 10.32
CA GLU A 122 -26.06 -0.80 10.15
C GLU A 122 -25.30 -0.65 11.48
N GLU A 123 -25.56 0.39 12.26
CA GLU A 123 -24.98 0.53 13.60
C GLU A 123 -25.42 -0.59 14.55
N MET A 124 -26.68 -1.02 14.46
CA MET A 124 -27.23 -2.13 15.23
C MET A 124 -26.54 -3.45 14.85
N VAL A 125 -26.32 -3.78 13.58
CA VAL A 125 -25.68 -5.05 13.21
C VAL A 125 -24.17 -5.02 13.48
N LYS A 126 -23.48 -3.89 13.24
CA LYS A 126 -22.02 -3.78 13.41
C LYS A 126 -21.55 -3.81 14.86
N LYS A 127 -22.31 -3.27 15.81
CA LYS A 127 -21.80 -2.98 17.17
C LYS A 127 -22.50 -3.74 18.29
N THR A 128 -23.58 -4.45 18.02
CA THR A 128 -24.39 -5.11 19.06
C THR A 128 -23.65 -6.32 19.61
N PRO A 129 -23.15 -6.26 20.86
CA PRO A 129 -22.62 -7.44 21.54
C PRO A 129 -23.70 -8.52 21.55
N LYS A 130 -23.30 -9.80 21.61
CA LYS A 130 -24.24 -10.93 21.59
C LYS A 130 -25.42 -10.76 22.56
N ALA A 131 -25.18 -10.15 23.73
CA ALA A 131 -26.19 -9.82 24.75
C ALA A 131 -27.27 -8.82 24.28
N GLN A 132 -26.93 -7.87 23.42
CA GLN A 132 -27.86 -6.86 22.91
C GLN A 132 -28.68 -7.35 21.70
N ARG A 133 -28.29 -8.45 21.06
CA ARG A 133 -29.00 -8.99 19.87
C ARG A 133 -30.41 -9.45 20.20
N ASN A 134 -30.60 -10.08 21.37
CA ASN A 134 -31.92 -10.50 21.83
C ASN A 134 -32.83 -9.30 22.12
N VAL A 135 -32.27 -8.23 22.70
CA VAL A 135 -33.00 -6.97 22.94
C VAL A 135 -33.49 -6.37 21.62
N LEU A 136 -32.69 -6.46 20.54
CA LEU A 136 -33.11 -5.98 19.22
C LEU A 136 -34.25 -6.82 18.64
N ILE A 137 -34.16 -8.14 18.75
CA ILE A 137 -35.19 -9.06 18.29
C ILE A 137 -36.51 -8.82 19.06
N GLU A 138 -36.43 -8.59 20.37
CA GLU A 138 -37.59 -8.30 21.22
C GLU A 138 -38.25 -6.95 20.95
N ARG A 139 -37.51 -5.99 20.35
CA ARG A 139 -38.03 -4.68 19.95
C ARG A 139 -38.79 -4.68 18.62
N MET A 140 -38.80 -5.80 17.89
CA MET A 140 -39.58 -5.89 16.65
C MET A 140 -41.09 -5.76 16.94
N PRO A 141 -41.87 -5.10 16.06
CA PRO A 141 -43.30 -4.93 16.28
C PRO A 141 -44.02 -6.25 16.53
N LYS A 142 -45.03 -6.24 17.40
CA LYS A 142 -45.88 -7.41 17.59
C LYS A 142 -46.77 -7.58 16.35
N GLY A 143 -46.78 -8.78 15.78
CA GLY A 143 -47.57 -9.12 14.59
C GLY A 143 -46.77 -9.94 13.56
N PRO A 144 -47.40 -10.42 12.48
CA PRO A 144 -46.75 -11.32 11.51
C PRO A 144 -45.49 -10.73 10.86
N GLN A 145 -45.51 -9.44 10.52
CA GLN A 145 -44.36 -8.76 9.90
C GLN A 145 -43.17 -8.62 10.85
N GLY A 146 -43.40 -8.25 12.11
CA GLY A 146 -42.31 -8.17 13.09
C GLY A 146 -41.80 -9.54 13.55
N ALA A 147 -42.64 -10.58 13.53
CA ALA A 147 -42.19 -11.97 13.71
C ALA A 147 -41.25 -12.40 12.56
N ALA A 148 -41.62 -12.12 11.30
CA ALA A 148 -40.74 -12.36 10.16
C ALA A 148 -39.43 -11.56 10.24
N ALA A 149 -39.46 -10.32 10.74
CA ALA A 149 -38.27 -9.51 10.98
C ALA A 149 -37.35 -10.12 12.04
N ALA A 150 -37.93 -10.56 13.15
CA ALA A 150 -37.23 -11.23 14.23
C ALA A 150 -36.55 -12.51 13.74
N ASP A 151 -37.24 -13.32 12.94
CA ASP A 151 -36.68 -14.56 12.36
C ASP A 151 -35.58 -14.27 11.35
N ALA A 152 -35.74 -13.25 10.50
CA ALA A 152 -34.70 -12.76 9.60
C ALA A 152 -33.44 -12.32 10.37
N LEU A 153 -33.61 -11.56 11.46
CA LEU A 153 -32.50 -11.12 12.32
C LEU A 153 -31.82 -12.28 13.03
N ARG A 154 -32.58 -13.24 13.58
CA ARG A 154 -32.02 -14.46 14.18
C ARG A 154 -31.19 -15.25 13.18
N ALA A 155 -31.71 -15.44 11.97
CA ALA A 155 -30.99 -16.14 10.90
C ALA A 155 -29.70 -15.40 10.51
N ALA A 156 -29.75 -14.07 10.39
CA ALA A 156 -28.58 -13.24 10.09
C ALA A 156 -27.52 -13.30 11.20
N PHE A 157 -27.92 -13.21 12.48
CA PHE A 157 -26.99 -13.33 13.60
C PHE A 157 -26.39 -14.74 13.71
N ALA A 158 -27.18 -15.79 13.46
CA ALA A 158 -26.67 -17.15 13.43
C ALA A 158 -25.65 -17.34 12.30
N ALA A 159 -25.90 -16.78 11.11
CA ALA A 159 -24.94 -16.80 10.01
C ALA A 159 -23.66 -16.01 10.34
N GLN A 160 -23.79 -14.83 10.96
CA GLN A 160 -22.66 -14.03 11.42
C GLN A 160 -21.81 -14.81 12.45
N ASP A 161 -22.45 -15.47 13.42
CA ASP A 161 -21.75 -16.27 14.43
C ASP A 161 -21.00 -17.46 13.81
N ARG A 162 -21.60 -18.13 12.82
CA ARG A 162 -20.90 -19.18 12.06
C ARG A 162 -19.66 -18.64 11.35
N VAL A 163 -19.79 -17.50 10.68
CA VAL A 163 -18.67 -16.87 9.95
C VAL A 163 -17.58 -16.40 10.91
N VAL A 164 -17.93 -15.77 12.04
CA VAL A 164 -16.94 -15.36 13.05
C VAL A 164 -16.23 -16.58 13.65
N ALA A 165 -16.96 -17.66 13.95
CA ALA A 165 -16.37 -18.90 14.44
C ALA A 165 -15.43 -19.54 13.40
N GLU A 166 -15.84 -19.59 12.14
CA GLU A 166 -15.05 -20.07 11.01
C GLU A 166 -13.76 -19.23 10.83
N LEU A 167 -13.87 -17.91 10.78
CA LEU A 167 -12.72 -17.01 10.65
C LEU A 167 -11.76 -17.18 11.82
N THR A 168 -12.28 -17.27 13.05
CA THR A 168 -11.47 -17.49 14.25
C THR A 168 -10.73 -18.82 14.19
N LYS A 169 -11.44 -19.90 13.83
CA LYS A 169 -10.86 -21.24 13.64
C LYS A 169 -9.73 -21.24 12.60
N ASN A 170 -9.95 -20.52 11.49
CA ASN A 170 -9.04 -20.52 10.35
C ASN A 170 -7.94 -19.44 10.44
N ALA A 171 -7.95 -18.57 11.45
CA ALA A 171 -7.08 -17.39 11.50
C ALA A 171 -5.58 -17.74 11.47
N GLU A 172 -5.17 -18.73 12.25
CA GLU A 172 -3.77 -19.18 12.31
C GLU A 172 -3.32 -19.85 11.02
N ALA A 173 -4.13 -20.77 10.48
CA ALA A 173 -3.84 -21.47 9.23
C ALA A 173 -3.76 -20.50 8.04
N TYR A 174 -4.70 -19.56 7.95
CA TYR A 174 -4.67 -18.48 6.96
C TYR A 174 -3.44 -17.60 7.14
N GLY A 175 -3.10 -17.23 8.37
CA GLY A 175 -1.93 -16.41 8.68
C GLY A 175 -0.63 -17.05 8.19
N ARG A 176 -0.43 -18.33 8.47
CA ARG A 176 0.73 -19.11 7.99
C ARG A 176 0.76 -19.22 6.47
N ALA A 177 -0.36 -19.57 5.84
CA ALA A 177 -0.45 -19.66 4.39
C ALA A 177 -0.15 -18.31 3.71
N HIS A 178 -0.65 -17.21 4.28
CA HIS A 178 -0.35 -15.86 3.82
C HIS A 178 1.14 -15.53 3.93
N GLN A 179 1.80 -15.82 5.05
CA GLN A 179 3.23 -15.56 5.22
C GLN A 179 4.09 -16.36 4.25
N VAL A 180 3.75 -17.63 4.00
CA VAL A 180 4.39 -18.45 2.95
C VAL A 180 4.21 -17.82 1.57
N LEU A 181 3.01 -17.32 1.27
CA LEU A 181 2.72 -16.61 0.02
C LEU A 181 3.50 -15.30 -0.11
N MET A 182 3.73 -14.56 0.99
CA MET A 182 4.44 -13.28 0.97
C MET A 182 5.96 -13.42 0.84
N ALA A 183 6.56 -14.50 1.37
CA ALA A 183 8.00 -14.76 1.31
C ALA A 183 8.63 -14.64 -0.10
N PRO A 184 8.08 -15.28 -1.17
CA PRO A 184 8.64 -15.14 -2.51
C PRO A 184 8.52 -13.72 -3.07
N PHE A 185 7.45 -12.98 -2.75
CA PHE A 185 7.32 -11.57 -3.16
C PHE A 185 8.34 -10.69 -2.44
N TYR A 186 8.60 -10.94 -1.17
CA TYR A 186 9.61 -10.19 -0.44
C TYR A 186 11.02 -10.46 -0.94
N PHE A 187 11.33 -11.73 -1.25
CA PHE A 187 12.59 -12.05 -1.93
C PHE A 187 12.68 -11.40 -3.31
N ALA A 188 11.61 -11.41 -4.10
CA ALA A 188 11.58 -10.73 -5.40
C ALA A 188 11.82 -9.21 -5.25
N LEU A 189 11.24 -8.57 -4.23
CA LEU A 189 11.47 -7.16 -3.92
C LEU A 189 12.95 -6.90 -3.62
N TYR A 190 13.57 -7.75 -2.81
CA TYR A 190 15.01 -7.70 -2.51
C TYR A 190 15.87 -7.81 -3.78
N VAL A 191 15.55 -8.77 -4.66
CA VAL A 191 16.26 -8.95 -5.94
C VAL A 191 16.11 -7.70 -6.82
N LEU A 192 14.90 -7.16 -6.94
CA LEU A 192 14.67 -5.95 -7.73
C LEU A 192 15.44 -4.74 -7.17
N VAL A 193 15.53 -4.58 -5.83
CA VAL A 193 16.37 -3.54 -5.23
C VAL A 193 17.85 -3.75 -5.53
N LEU A 194 18.37 -4.98 -5.47
CA LEU A 194 19.74 -5.28 -5.90
C LEU A 194 20.00 -4.89 -7.36
N LEU A 195 19.05 -5.18 -8.25
CA LEU A 195 19.15 -4.82 -9.66
C LEU A 195 19.11 -3.31 -9.86
N CYS A 196 18.23 -2.58 -9.17
CA CYS A 196 18.20 -1.13 -9.20
C CYS A 196 19.48 -0.50 -8.61
N LEU A 197 20.02 -1.04 -7.51
CA LEU A 197 21.31 -0.62 -6.97
C LEU A 197 22.43 -0.78 -8.01
N ARG A 198 22.45 -1.90 -8.72
CA ARG A 198 23.40 -2.15 -9.83
C ARG A 198 23.23 -1.13 -10.97
N GLU A 199 21.99 -0.88 -11.42
CA GLU A 199 21.70 0.13 -12.45
C GLU A 199 22.15 1.54 -12.04
N MET A 200 22.16 1.81 -10.74
CA MET A 200 22.57 3.09 -10.16
C MET A 200 24.05 3.15 -9.79
N GLY A 201 24.81 2.05 -9.91
CA GLY A 201 26.22 1.98 -9.50
C GLY A 201 26.41 2.06 -7.97
N ALA A 202 25.39 1.71 -7.19
CA ALA A 202 25.42 1.76 -5.73
C ALA A 202 25.79 0.39 -5.12
N PRO A 203 26.41 0.36 -3.92
CA PRO A 203 26.78 -0.89 -3.28
C PRO A 203 25.57 -1.80 -2.99
N PRO A 204 25.64 -3.11 -3.31
CA PRO A 204 24.54 -4.05 -3.08
C PRO A 204 24.17 -4.22 -1.59
N ALA A 205 25.10 -3.92 -0.67
CA ALA A 205 24.86 -3.99 0.77
C ALA A 205 23.68 -3.13 1.25
N TRP A 206 23.35 -2.05 0.52
CA TRP A 206 22.18 -1.22 0.85
C TRP A 206 20.85 -1.95 0.72
N ALA A 207 20.78 -3.04 -0.05
CA ALA A 207 19.57 -3.87 -0.10
C ALA A 207 19.25 -4.53 1.25
N LEU A 208 20.24 -4.70 2.14
CA LEU A 208 20.02 -5.28 3.47
C LEU A 208 19.17 -4.38 4.38
N VAL A 209 19.02 -3.09 4.07
CA VAL A 209 18.11 -2.19 4.80
C VAL A 209 16.66 -2.67 4.71
N LEU A 210 16.31 -3.43 3.66
CA LEU A 210 15.00 -4.07 3.59
C LEU A 210 14.76 -5.09 4.71
N PHE A 211 15.80 -5.68 5.29
CA PHE A 211 15.66 -6.66 6.37
C PHE A 211 15.64 -6.03 7.76
N LEU A 212 15.59 -4.69 7.85
CA LEU A 212 15.30 -4.03 9.13
C LEU A 212 13.87 -4.38 9.60
N PRO A 213 13.59 -4.27 10.90
CA PRO A 213 12.34 -4.76 11.48
C PRO A 213 11.08 -4.23 10.78
N GLY A 214 11.03 -2.94 10.44
CA GLY A 214 9.86 -2.34 9.78
C GLY A 214 9.52 -3.01 8.45
N PRO A 215 10.37 -2.92 7.43
CA PRO A 215 10.07 -3.50 6.13
C PRO A 215 9.95 -5.03 6.17
N ALA A 216 10.74 -5.74 7.00
CA ALA A 216 10.58 -7.18 7.17
C ALA A 216 9.20 -7.54 7.75
N PHE A 217 8.79 -6.86 8.82
CA PHE A 217 7.48 -7.03 9.43
C PHE A 217 6.35 -6.80 8.43
N PHE A 218 6.34 -5.65 7.74
CA PHE A 218 5.25 -5.33 6.83
C PHE A 218 5.28 -6.17 5.55
N ALA A 219 6.45 -6.62 5.07
CA ALA A 219 6.51 -7.43 3.87
C ALA A 219 5.91 -8.83 4.06
N PHE A 220 6.08 -9.43 5.24
CA PHE A 220 5.50 -10.74 5.56
C PHE A 220 4.03 -10.70 5.97
N ASN A 221 3.58 -9.56 6.47
CA ASN A 221 2.28 -9.45 7.10
C ASN A 221 1.25 -8.63 6.30
N ARG A 222 1.69 -7.94 5.23
CA ARG A 222 0.81 -7.08 4.43
C ARG A 222 1.06 -7.26 2.94
N PHE A 223 -0.02 -7.14 2.16
CA PHE A 223 0.02 -7.34 0.72
C PHE A 223 0.81 -6.29 -0.06
N ASP A 224 1.21 -5.17 0.54
CA ASP A 224 1.94 -4.07 -0.10
C ASP A 224 3.30 -4.47 -0.70
N VAL A 225 3.86 -5.61 -0.30
CA VAL A 225 5.06 -6.16 -0.95
C VAL A 225 4.81 -6.49 -2.42
N LEU A 226 3.65 -7.05 -2.78
CA LEU A 226 3.29 -7.42 -4.15
C LEU A 226 3.22 -6.21 -5.09
N PRO A 227 2.41 -5.17 -4.84
CA PRO A 227 2.39 -4.03 -5.74
C PRO A 227 3.73 -3.29 -5.76
N MET A 228 4.53 -3.33 -4.69
CA MET A 228 5.88 -2.77 -4.73
C MET A 228 6.82 -3.57 -5.65
N VAL A 229 6.74 -4.91 -5.67
CA VAL A 229 7.46 -5.73 -6.66
C VAL A 229 7.08 -5.29 -8.07
N LEU A 230 5.79 -5.06 -8.33
CA LEU A 230 5.30 -4.60 -9.63
C LEU A 230 5.78 -3.17 -9.96
N VAL A 231 5.72 -2.22 -9.01
CA VAL A 231 6.23 -0.86 -9.20
C VAL A 231 7.74 -0.86 -9.48
N LEU A 232 8.54 -1.57 -8.68
CA LEU A 232 9.99 -1.58 -8.86
C LEU A 232 10.39 -2.32 -10.14
N GLY A 233 9.64 -3.38 -10.50
CA GLY A 233 9.75 -4.04 -11.79
C GLY A 233 9.46 -3.09 -12.95
N ALA A 234 8.40 -2.27 -12.84
CA ALA A 234 8.05 -1.26 -13.85
C ALA A 234 9.16 -0.20 -13.99
N VAL A 235 9.70 0.30 -12.86
CA VAL A 235 10.85 1.21 -12.86
C VAL A 235 12.06 0.57 -13.51
N LEU A 236 12.44 -0.66 -13.13
CA LEU A 236 13.60 -1.34 -13.70
C LEU A 236 13.43 -1.62 -15.20
N ALA A 237 12.23 -2.02 -15.64
CA ALA A 237 11.90 -2.20 -17.04
C ALA A 237 12.05 -0.88 -17.82
N LEU A 238 11.58 0.24 -17.26
CA LEU A 238 11.74 1.57 -17.83
C LEU A 238 13.22 1.98 -17.95
N LEU A 239 14.01 1.76 -16.89
CA LEU A 239 15.45 2.04 -16.85
C LEU A 239 16.25 1.22 -17.88
N ARG A 240 15.71 0.06 -18.29
CA ARG A 240 16.26 -0.85 -19.30
C ARG A 240 15.56 -0.76 -20.65
N GLU A 241 14.79 0.30 -20.87
CA GLU A 241 14.11 0.59 -22.14
C GLU A 241 13.07 -0.45 -22.58
N ARG A 242 12.59 -1.30 -21.66
CA ARG A 242 11.50 -2.25 -21.90
C ARG A 242 10.16 -1.58 -21.63
N LEU A 243 9.81 -0.61 -22.48
CA LEU A 243 8.70 0.33 -22.23
C LEU A 243 7.34 -0.36 -22.09
N LEU A 244 7.01 -1.29 -22.99
CA LEU A 244 5.75 -2.04 -22.92
C LEU A 244 5.61 -2.82 -21.61
N LEU A 245 6.68 -3.52 -21.21
CA LEU A 245 6.73 -4.23 -19.94
C LEU A 245 6.57 -3.28 -18.75
N ALA A 246 7.19 -2.09 -18.80
CA ALA A 246 7.01 -1.07 -17.78
C ALA A 246 5.54 -0.63 -17.67
N GLY A 247 4.86 -0.41 -18.81
CA GLY A 247 3.44 -0.11 -18.86
C GLY A 247 2.57 -1.23 -18.27
N VAL A 248 2.79 -2.48 -18.69
CA VAL A 248 2.06 -3.66 -18.16
C VAL A 248 2.23 -3.79 -16.65
N LEU A 249 3.46 -3.73 -16.15
CA LEU A 249 3.75 -3.85 -14.71
C LEU A 249 3.15 -2.69 -13.91
N LEU A 250 3.15 -1.47 -14.45
CA LEU A 250 2.51 -0.32 -13.80
C LEU A 250 0.98 -0.46 -13.76
N GLY A 251 0.36 -1.01 -14.81
CA GLY A 251 -1.07 -1.32 -14.85
C GLY A 251 -1.44 -2.38 -13.80
N LEU A 252 -0.68 -3.47 -13.73
CA LEU A 252 -0.86 -4.51 -12.70
C LEU A 252 -0.68 -3.94 -11.29
N ALA A 253 0.35 -3.11 -11.08
CA ALA A 253 0.57 -2.43 -9.81
C ALA A 253 -0.65 -1.56 -9.43
N THR A 254 -1.19 -0.80 -10.39
CA THR A 254 -2.35 0.08 -10.20
C THR A 254 -3.61 -0.70 -9.81
N MET A 255 -3.82 -1.87 -10.44
CA MET A 255 -4.96 -2.75 -10.12
C MET A 255 -4.76 -3.57 -8.84
N THR A 256 -3.56 -3.56 -8.28
CA THR A 256 -3.26 -4.08 -6.94
C THR A 256 -3.43 -2.96 -5.90
N LYS A 257 -2.96 -1.74 -6.18
CA LYS A 257 -3.17 -0.55 -5.37
C LYS A 257 -3.27 0.67 -6.29
N ILE A 258 -4.22 1.56 -6.07
CA ILE A 258 -4.50 2.65 -7.03
C ILE A 258 -3.35 3.65 -7.19
N TRP A 259 -2.59 3.94 -6.13
CA TRP A 259 -1.63 5.04 -6.13
C TRP A 259 -0.49 4.93 -7.16
N PRO A 260 0.06 3.74 -7.52
CA PRO A 260 1.05 3.59 -8.59
C PRO A 260 0.78 4.39 -9.86
N ILE A 261 -0.48 4.61 -10.24
CA ILE A 261 -0.82 5.41 -11.43
C ILE A 261 -0.26 6.83 -11.37
N ALA A 262 -0.03 7.38 -10.18
CA ALA A 262 0.59 8.68 -9.98
C ALA A 262 2.03 8.74 -10.54
N LEU A 263 2.70 7.60 -10.75
CA LEU A 263 4.03 7.54 -11.35
C LEU A 263 4.01 7.66 -12.88
N ALA A 264 2.86 7.45 -13.54
CA ALA A 264 2.77 7.46 -15.01
C ALA A 264 3.25 8.78 -15.65
N PRO A 265 2.90 9.98 -15.14
CA PRO A 265 3.43 11.24 -15.66
C PRO A 265 4.95 11.34 -15.59
N LEU A 266 5.56 10.80 -14.52
CA LEU A 266 7.02 10.79 -14.36
C LEU A 266 7.70 9.84 -15.34
N PHE A 267 7.08 8.68 -15.62
CA PHE A 267 7.59 7.71 -16.60
C PHE A 267 7.61 8.32 -18.01
N VAL A 268 6.51 8.98 -18.39
CA VAL A 268 6.40 9.70 -19.66
C VAL A 268 7.42 10.84 -19.72
N SER A 269 7.48 11.69 -18.70
CA SER A 269 8.46 12.78 -18.61
C SER A 269 9.90 12.30 -18.79
N TYR A 270 10.26 11.22 -18.09
CA TYR A 270 11.59 10.64 -18.15
C TYR A 270 11.95 10.17 -19.57
N ARG A 271 11.07 9.41 -20.22
CA ARG A 271 11.34 8.89 -21.57
C ARG A 271 11.38 9.98 -22.63
N LEU A 272 10.45 10.91 -22.60
CA LEU A 272 10.44 12.02 -23.54
C LEU A 272 11.71 12.87 -23.38
N SER A 273 12.09 13.19 -22.14
CA SER A 273 13.22 14.09 -21.89
C SER A 273 14.59 13.45 -22.13
N SER A 274 14.74 12.16 -21.80
CA SER A 274 16.02 11.44 -21.97
C SER A 274 16.34 11.10 -23.42
N THR A 275 15.33 10.96 -24.28
CA THR A 275 15.52 10.58 -25.70
C THR A 275 15.44 11.75 -26.67
N TRP A 276 14.92 12.91 -26.25
CA TRP A 276 14.68 14.07 -27.12
C TRP A 276 15.92 14.51 -27.89
N ALA A 277 17.07 14.67 -27.21
CA ALA A 277 18.30 15.18 -27.80
C ALA A 277 18.89 14.25 -28.88
N GLY A 278 18.52 12.97 -28.90
CA GLY A 278 19.02 11.96 -29.84
C GLY A 278 18.00 11.53 -30.89
N ARG A 279 16.89 12.26 -31.05
CA ARG A 279 15.80 11.85 -31.93
C ARG A 279 16.23 11.85 -33.41
N ARG A 280 16.17 10.66 -34.04
CA ARG A 280 16.44 10.46 -35.48
C ARG A 280 15.21 10.20 -36.34
N VAL A 281 14.03 10.13 -35.71
CA VAL A 281 12.75 9.81 -36.36
C VAL A 281 11.76 10.98 -36.24
N GLY A 282 10.68 10.96 -37.02
CA GLY A 282 9.59 11.92 -36.91
C GLY A 282 8.97 11.96 -35.50
N VAL A 283 8.32 13.07 -35.15
CA VAL A 283 7.73 13.30 -33.81
C VAL A 283 6.68 12.25 -33.44
N TRP A 284 5.84 11.83 -34.40
CA TRP A 284 4.73 10.92 -34.13
C TRP A 284 5.17 9.47 -33.86
N PRO A 285 6.00 8.81 -34.70
CA PRO A 285 6.52 7.48 -34.36
C PRO A 285 7.30 7.45 -33.05
N TRP A 286 8.04 8.52 -32.75
CA TRP A 286 8.75 8.65 -31.48
C TRP A 286 7.79 8.74 -30.29
N LEU A 287 6.80 9.64 -30.35
CA LEU A 287 5.81 9.79 -29.28
C LEU A 287 5.00 8.51 -29.08
N ALA A 288 4.62 7.84 -30.17
CA ALA A 288 3.93 6.56 -30.15
C ALA A 288 4.74 5.50 -29.38
N ARG A 289 6.04 5.37 -29.67
CA ARG A 289 6.92 4.39 -29.02
C ARG A 289 7.24 4.75 -27.57
N GLU A 290 7.64 5.99 -27.32
CA GLU A 290 8.21 6.41 -26.02
C GLU A 290 7.14 6.70 -24.94
N ALA A 291 5.90 7.03 -25.35
CA ALA A 291 4.85 7.42 -24.41
C ALA A 291 3.51 6.71 -24.65
N LEU A 292 2.96 6.75 -25.88
CA LEU A 292 1.59 6.27 -26.09
C LEU A 292 1.47 4.76 -25.95
N ALA A 293 2.40 3.98 -26.51
CA ALA A 293 2.39 2.53 -26.42
C ALA A 293 2.50 2.00 -24.98
N PRO A 294 3.46 2.44 -24.13
CA PRO A 294 3.48 2.03 -22.73
C PRO A 294 2.27 2.53 -21.93
N ALA A 295 1.75 3.73 -22.22
CA ALA A 295 0.52 4.23 -21.59
C ALA A 295 -0.70 3.37 -21.96
N ALA A 296 -0.84 3.01 -23.25
CA ALA A 296 -1.88 2.11 -23.73
C ALA A 296 -1.76 0.73 -23.11
N ALA A 297 -0.54 0.20 -22.94
CA ALA A 297 -0.32 -1.07 -22.24
C ALA A 297 -0.77 -0.99 -20.77
N CYS A 298 -0.43 0.09 -20.06
CA CYS A 298 -0.88 0.32 -18.69
C CYS A 298 -2.41 0.39 -18.58
N LEU A 299 -3.05 1.22 -19.42
CA LEU A 299 -4.50 1.40 -19.43
C LEU A 299 -5.22 0.12 -19.87
N GLY A 300 -4.68 -0.61 -20.84
CA GLY A 300 -5.22 -1.88 -21.32
C GLY A 300 -5.25 -2.95 -20.23
N VAL A 301 -4.19 -3.04 -19.41
CA VAL A 301 -4.17 -3.94 -18.24
C VAL A 301 -5.22 -3.51 -17.21
N CYS A 302 -5.32 -2.22 -16.89
CA CYS A 302 -6.36 -1.73 -15.97
C CYS A 302 -7.76 -2.05 -16.47
N ALA A 303 -8.04 -1.76 -17.75
CA ALA A 303 -9.32 -2.05 -18.39
C ALA A 303 -9.64 -3.54 -18.38
N LEU A 304 -8.65 -4.40 -18.66
CA LEU A 304 -8.83 -5.86 -18.64
C LEU A 304 -9.23 -6.37 -17.25
N VAL A 305 -8.53 -5.94 -16.19
CA VAL A 305 -8.86 -6.38 -14.81
C VAL A 305 -10.25 -5.91 -14.39
N LEU A 306 -10.60 -4.66 -14.73
CA LEU A 306 -11.94 -4.12 -14.46
C LEU A 306 -13.02 -4.86 -15.27
N ALA A 307 -12.76 -5.16 -16.55
CA ALA A 307 -13.67 -5.92 -17.40
C ALA A 307 -13.88 -7.35 -16.88
N LEU A 308 -12.83 -8.03 -16.41
CA LEU A 308 -12.96 -9.33 -15.76
C LEU A 308 -13.85 -9.26 -14.52
N SER A 309 -13.71 -8.21 -13.69
CA SER A 309 -14.57 -8.02 -12.51
C SER A 309 -16.04 -7.73 -12.90
N TYR A 310 -16.25 -6.93 -13.95
CA TYR A 310 -17.57 -6.66 -14.51
C TYR A 310 -18.25 -7.94 -15.02
N LEU A 311 -17.52 -8.75 -15.80
CA LEU A 311 -18.02 -10.00 -16.35
C LEU A 311 -18.25 -11.07 -15.27
N GLN A 312 -17.35 -11.19 -14.29
CA GLN A 312 -17.48 -12.12 -13.17
C GLN A 312 -18.77 -11.88 -12.38
N ALA A 313 -19.17 -10.61 -12.24
CA ALA A 313 -20.41 -10.19 -11.58
C ALA A 313 -21.67 -10.28 -12.47
N GLY A 314 -21.56 -10.83 -13.68
CA GLY A 314 -22.69 -11.02 -14.61
C GLY A 314 -22.98 -9.85 -15.55
N GLY A 315 -22.14 -8.81 -15.55
CA GLY A 315 -22.34 -7.60 -16.36
C GLY A 315 -23.53 -6.73 -15.92
N GLY A 316 -23.95 -5.81 -16.78
CA GLY A 316 -25.02 -4.85 -16.52
C GLY A 316 -24.71 -3.94 -15.31
N GLU A 317 -25.77 -3.60 -14.57
CA GLU A 317 -25.67 -2.79 -13.35
C GLU A 317 -24.83 -3.48 -12.27
N ARG A 318 -25.04 -4.80 -12.06
CA ARG A 318 -24.26 -5.58 -11.07
C ARG A 318 -22.77 -5.58 -11.38
N GLY A 319 -22.40 -5.74 -12.65
CA GLY A 319 -21.02 -5.65 -13.09
C GLY A 319 -20.39 -4.29 -12.83
N PHE A 320 -21.14 -3.21 -13.10
CA PHE A 320 -20.69 -1.85 -12.86
C PHE A 320 -20.51 -1.55 -11.37
N ASP A 321 -21.43 -2.02 -10.53
CA ASP A 321 -21.34 -1.95 -9.08
C ASP A 321 -20.09 -2.66 -8.56
N ALA A 322 -19.84 -3.89 -9.01
CA ALA A 322 -18.65 -4.65 -8.60
C ALA A 322 -17.34 -3.92 -8.96
N MET A 323 -17.31 -3.26 -10.13
CA MET A 323 -16.16 -2.51 -10.61
C MET A 323 -15.92 -1.22 -9.81
N THR A 324 -16.99 -0.49 -9.46
CA THR A 324 -16.90 0.87 -8.91
C THR A 324 -16.98 0.96 -7.39
N ARG A 325 -17.58 -0.04 -6.72
CA ARG A 325 -17.90 0.01 -5.28
C ARG A 325 -16.70 0.32 -4.39
N VAL A 326 -15.52 -0.22 -4.66
CA VAL A 326 -14.32 0.08 -3.87
C VAL A 326 -13.92 1.56 -3.95
N TYR A 327 -14.07 2.18 -5.12
CA TYR A 327 -13.68 3.57 -5.35
C TYR A 327 -14.69 4.52 -4.70
N LEU A 328 -15.98 4.21 -4.82
CA LEU A 328 -17.05 4.95 -4.14
C LEU A 328 -16.89 4.87 -2.62
N TRP A 329 -16.58 3.69 -2.08
CA TRP A 329 -16.33 3.50 -0.65
C TRP A 329 -15.16 4.34 -0.12
N HIS A 330 -14.03 4.41 -0.84
CA HIS A 330 -12.89 5.25 -0.42
C HIS A 330 -13.23 6.75 -0.36
N ASP A 331 -14.15 7.20 -1.21
CA ASP A 331 -14.60 8.59 -1.20
C ASP A 331 -15.58 8.86 -0.04
N GLN A 332 -16.53 7.95 0.17
CA GLN A 332 -17.66 8.14 1.11
C GLN A 332 -17.35 7.75 2.56
N ASP A 333 -16.68 6.62 2.78
CA ASP A 333 -16.65 5.98 4.11
C ASP A 333 -15.28 6.05 4.79
N ARG A 334 -14.22 6.25 4.02
CA ARG A 334 -12.87 6.23 4.59
C ARG A 334 -12.57 7.52 5.35
N LYS A 335 -12.53 7.45 6.67
CA LYS A 335 -12.20 8.58 7.55
C LYS A 335 -10.70 8.76 7.71
N ALA A 336 -10.30 9.98 8.06
CA ALA A 336 -8.92 10.25 8.46
C ALA A 336 -8.57 9.46 9.72
N ASN A 337 -7.43 8.76 9.73
CA ASN A 337 -6.98 8.05 10.93
C ASN A 337 -6.04 8.91 11.77
N HIS A 338 -5.95 8.59 13.06
CA HIS A 338 -5.27 9.40 14.06
C HIS A 338 -3.76 9.62 13.82
N SER A 339 -3.14 8.79 12.98
CA SER A 339 -1.71 8.87 12.67
C SER A 339 -1.40 9.70 11.43
N SER A 340 -2.39 10.23 10.70
CA SER A 340 -2.15 11.09 9.54
C SER A 340 -1.80 12.53 9.94
N VAL A 341 -1.11 13.25 9.05
CA VAL A 341 -0.77 14.67 9.28
C VAL A 341 -2.03 15.51 9.44
N LEU A 342 -3.07 15.24 8.64
CA LEU A 342 -4.36 15.92 8.75
C LEU A 342 -5.00 15.70 10.13
N ALA A 343 -4.97 14.46 10.65
CA ALA A 343 -5.50 14.17 11.97
C ALA A 343 -4.69 14.88 13.06
N LEU A 344 -3.35 14.84 13.00
CA LEU A 344 -2.48 15.53 13.95
C LEU A 344 -2.76 17.05 14.00
N MET A 345 -2.94 17.67 12.84
CA MET A 345 -3.22 19.11 12.73
C MET A 345 -4.61 19.50 13.27
N THR A 346 -5.61 18.61 13.19
CA THR A 346 -7.02 18.93 13.49
C THR A 346 -7.53 18.34 14.79
N ALA A 347 -6.76 17.47 15.44
CA ALA A 347 -7.12 16.82 16.69
C ALA A 347 -6.78 17.73 17.90
N PRO A 348 -7.75 18.08 18.77
CA PRO A 348 -7.54 18.93 19.94
C PRO A 348 -6.44 18.45 20.89
N GLU A 349 -6.31 17.14 21.03
CA GLU A 349 -5.35 16.46 21.90
C GLU A 349 -3.95 16.28 21.27
N ARG A 350 -3.70 16.89 20.11
CA ARG A 350 -2.46 16.75 19.32
C ARG A 350 -1.84 18.11 19.01
N TRP A 351 -1.51 18.38 17.74
CA TRP A 351 -0.94 19.66 17.35
C TRP A 351 -1.99 20.75 17.41
N ASN A 352 -3.25 20.41 17.09
CA ASN A 352 -4.39 21.33 17.13
C ASN A 352 -4.10 22.67 16.43
N TRP A 353 -3.33 22.64 15.33
CA TRP A 353 -2.98 23.81 14.54
C TRP A 353 -4.17 24.33 13.73
N LEU A 354 -5.17 23.47 13.49
CA LEU A 354 -6.37 23.76 12.74
C LEU A 354 -7.60 23.32 13.55
N PRO A 355 -8.71 24.06 13.51
CA PRO A 355 -9.94 23.64 14.16
C PRO A 355 -10.48 22.36 13.51
N ALA A 356 -11.06 21.46 14.31
CA ALA A 356 -11.64 20.20 13.83
C ALA A 356 -12.68 20.41 12.71
N ALA A 357 -13.45 21.50 12.77
CA ALA A 357 -14.43 21.88 11.75
C ALA A 357 -13.82 22.18 10.36
N ALA A 358 -12.52 22.48 10.28
CA ALA A 358 -11.84 22.71 9.01
C ALA A 358 -11.34 21.42 8.33
N ARG A 359 -11.48 20.25 8.98
CA ARG A 359 -10.92 18.97 8.51
C ARG A 359 -11.34 18.63 7.07
N ASP A 360 -12.62 18.76 6.73
CA ASP A 360 -13.12 18.38 5.41
C ASP A 360 -12.56 19.26 4.30
N ARG A 361 -12.43 20.57 4.55
CA ARG A 361 -11.78 21.51 3.63
C ARG A 361 -10.31 21.15 3.41
N TRP A 362 -9.59 20.84 4.49
CA TRP A 362 -8.18 20.46 4.40
C TRP A 362 -7.97 19.09 3.79
N GLU A 363 -8.91 18.15 3.93
CA GLU A 363 -8.89 16.87 3.22
C GLU A 363 -8.86 17.09 1.71
N GLN A 364 -9.66 18.02 1.18
CA GLN A 364 -9.65 18.33 -0.26
C GLN A 364 -8.30 18.93 -0.70
N ILE A 365 -7.74 19.85 0.08
CA ILE A 365 -6.40 20.42 -0.18
C ILE A 365 -5.34 19.31 -0.20
N PHE A 366 -5.42 18.39 0.75
CA PHE A 366 -4.51 17.24 0.87
C PHE A 366 -4.63 16.30 -0.34
N LYS A 367 -5.85 16.02 -0.84
CA LYS A 367 -6.06 15.25 -2.08
C LYS A 367 -5.30 15.87 -3.26
N TYR A 368 -5.35 17.19 -3.43
CA TYR A 368 -4.59 17.87 -4.49
C TYR A 368 -3.08 17.86 -4.22
N ALA A 369 -2.65 18.07 -2.98
CA ALA A 369 -1.24 18.05 -2.58
C ALA A 369 -0.55 16.68 -2.79
N MET A 370 -1.32 15.58 -2.82
CA MET A 370 -0.80 14.27 -3.18
C MET A 370 -0.35 14.19 -4.66
N VAL A 371 -1.08 14.84 -5.57
CA VAL A 371 -0.94 14.63 -7.04
C VAL A 371 -0.21 15.79 -7.70
N LEU A 372 -0.55 17.03 -7.36
CA LEU A 372 -0.05 18.23 -8.03
C LEU A 372 1.47 18.31 -8.05
N PRO A 373 2.21 18.05 -6.95
CA PRO A 373 3.66 18.11 -6.98
C PRO A 373 4.29 17.11 -7.97
N THR A 374 3.67 15.94 -8.14
CA THR A 374 4.11 14.92 -9.10
C THR A 374 3.93 15.42 -10.54
N LEU A 375 2.80 16.05 -10.85
CA LEU A 375 2.55 16.63 -12.17
C LEU A 375 3.53 17.76 -12.47
N LEU A 376 3.76 18.67 -11.51
CA LEU A 376 4.74 19.76 -11.67
C LEU A 376 6.16 19.22 -11.90
N LEU A 377 6.54 18.17 -11.18
CA LEU A 377 7.86 17.55 -11.36
C LEU A 377 7.96 16.80 -12.69
N ALA A 378 6.88 16.20 -13.19
CA ALA A 378 6.84 15.62 -14.54
C ALA A 378 7.08 16.71 -15.62
N LEU A 379 6.53 17.91 -15.45
CA LEU A 379 6.76 19.02 -16.39
C LEU A 379 8.21 19.54 -16.39
N SER A 380 9.01 19.19 -15.37
CA SER A 380 10.41 19.65 -15.26
C SER A 380 11.37 18.99 -16.26
N GLY A 381 10.97 17.89 -16.88
CA GLY A 381 11.77 17.16 -17.86
C GLY A 381 12.90 16.33 -17.23
N LEU A 382 12.56 15.13 -16.74
CA LEU A 382 13.49 14.25 -16.02
C LEU A 382 14.46 13.57 -16.98
N ARG A 383 15.76 13.88 -16.95
CA ARG A 383 16.73 13.32 -17.92
C ARG A 383 17.57 12.16 -17.41
N THR A 384 17.77 12.04 -16.10
CA THR A 384 18.66 11.03 -15.52
C THR A 384 17.89 9.97 -14.75
N LYS A 385 18.46 8.76 -14.66
CA LYS A 385 17.91 7.66 -13.83
C LYS A 385 17.73 8.11 -12.36
N ALA A 386 18.66 8.91 -11.84
CA ALA A 386 18.60 9.45 -10.50
C ALA A 386 17.45 10.45 -10.32
N ALA A 387 17.25 11.37 -11.28
CA ALA A 387 16.13 12.30 -11.26
C ALA A 387 14.78 11.57 -11.21
N LEU A 388 14.62 10.50 -12.00
CA LEU A 388 13.42 9.65 -11.97
C LEU A 388 13.19 9.01 -10.59
N LEU A 389 14.20 8.39 -10.00
CA LEU A 389 14.04 7.74 -8.68
C LEU A 389 13.76 8.75 -7.56
N HIS A 390 14.42 9.91 -7.59
CA HIS A 390 14.13 11.01 -6.67
C HIS A 390 12.67 11.48 -6.83
N ALA A 391 12.21 11.65 -8.06
CA ALA A 391 10.83 12.04 -8.35
C ALA A 391 9.82 10.97 -7.92
N ALA A 392 10.09 9.69 -8.17
CA ALA A 392 9.22 8.59 -7.74
C ALA A 392 9.12 8.50 -6.21
N GLY A 393 10.24 8.62 -5.50
CA GLY A 393 10.25 8.67 -4.04
C GLY A 393 9.56 9.91 -3.48
N PHE A 394 9.73 11.07 -4.12
CA PHE A 394 9.01 12.31 -3.79
C PHE A 394 7.49 12.13 -3.94
N THR A 395 7.02 11.53 -5.03
CA THR A 395 5.61 11.19 -5.25
C THR A 395 5.08 10.24 -4.18
N ALA A 396 5.80 9.15 -3.89
CA ALA A 396 5.40 8.21 -2.84
C ALA A 396 5.27 8.92 -1.49
N LEU A 397 6.25 9.75 -1.12
CA LEU A 397 6.25 10.54 0.12
C LEU A 397 5.09 11.56 0.15
N ALA A 398 4.79 12.24 -0.95
CA ALA A 398 3.63 13.13 -1.04
C ALA A 398 2.33 12.36 -0.80
N CYS A 399 2.19 11.17 -1.40
CA CYS A 399 1.05 10.30 -1.11
C CYS A 399 0.98 9.93 0.38
N VAL A 400 2.09 9.61 1.05
CA VAL A 400 2.09 9.26 2.48
C VAL A 400 1.69 10.43 3.36
N ILE A 401 2.33 11.58 3.14
CA ILE A 401 2.21 12.78 3.99
C ILE A 401 0.81 13.37 3.90
N PHE A 402 0.29 13.48 2.68
CA PHE A 402 -0.97 14.16 2.39
C PHE A 402 -2.16 13.19 2.28
N GLN A 403 -2.01 11.90 2.58
CA GLN A 403 -3.17 11.01 2.67
C GLN A 403 -3.93 11.24 3.98
N LYS A 404 -5.26 11.28 3.91
CA LYS A 404 -6.13 11.35 5.10
C LYS A 404 -5.90 10.20 6.09
N PHE A 405 -5.46 9.05 5.58
CA PHE A 405 -5.13 7.85 6.34
C PHE A 405 -3.64 7.53 6.22
N PHE A 406 -2.93 7.49 7.34
CA PHE A 406 -1.56 6.99 7.38
C PHE A 406 -1.53 5.48 7.56
N SER A 407 -0.77 4.77 6.72
CA SER A 407 -0.46 3.37 6.95
C SER A 407 1.04 3.15 7.11
N PRO A 408 1.54 2.43 8.14
CA PRO A 408 2.98 2.21 8.30
C PRO A 408 3.60 1.37 7.17
N GLN A 409 2.79 0.58 6.45
CA GLN A 409 3.23 -0.17 5.28
C GLN A 409 3.83 0.71 4.17
N TRP A 410 3.61 2.04 4.23
CA TRP A 410 4.29 3.02 3.38
C TRP A 410 5.82 2.91 3.36
N VAL A 411 6.43 2.35 4.42
CA VAL A 411 7.87 2.04 4.44
C VAL A 411 8.29 1.13 3.29
N LEU A 412 7.43 0.17 2.89
CA LEU A 412 7.67 -0.73 1.77
C LEU A 412 7.70 -0.02 0.42
N TRP A 413 7.14 1.18 0.34
CA TRP A 413 7.11 1.94 -0.91
C TRP A 413 8.26 2.93 -1.00
N ILE A 414 8.54 3.60 0.13
CA ILE A 414 9.59 4.63 0.21
C ILE A 414 10.98 4.02 0.08
N LEU A 415 11.26 2.95 0.83
CA LEU A 415 12.62 2.38 0.89
C LEU A 415 13.08 1.83 -0.45
N PRO A 416 12.35 0.92 -1.14
CA PRO A 416 12.83 0.35 -2.38
C PRO A 416 13.05 1.37 -3.51
N LEU A 417 12.28 2.46 -3.53
CA LEU A 417 12.46 3.55 -4.51
C LEU A 417 13.69 4.42 -4.22
N LEU A 418 13.98 4.69 -2.94
CA LEU A 418 15.04 5.63 -2.53
C LEU A 418 16.37 4.96 -2.17
N LEU A 419 16.38 3.67 -1.81
CA LEU A 419 17.61 2.93 -1.48
C LEU A 419 18.66 2.95 -2.61
N PRO A 420 18.31 2.85 -3.90
CA PRO A 420 19.29 2.98 -4.98
C PRO A 420 20.04 4.32 -5.02
N LEU A 421 19.51 5.34 -4.34
CA LEU A 421 20.11 6.67 -4.24
C LEU A 421 21.05 6.81 -3.03
N ALA A 422 21.12 5.84 -2.12
CA ALA A 422 21.99 5.87 -0.95
C ALA A 422 23.48 5.95 -1.30
N GLY A 423 23.88 5.45 -2.49
CA GLY A 423 25.23 5.64 -3.01
C GLY A 423 25.56 7.11 -3.32
N ARG A 424 24.57 7.89 -3.77
CA ARG A 424 24.74 9.28 -4.24
C ARG A 424 24.56 10.32 -3.14
N ALA A 425 23.63 10.11 -2.22
CA ALA A 425 23.36 11.06 -1.14
C ALA A 425 23.53 10.38 0.23
N LYS A 426 24.50 10.87 1.01
CA LYS A 426 24.82 10.32 2.35
C LYS A 426 23.61 10.37 3.30
N ALA A 427 22.75 11.38 3.16
CA ALA A 427 21.55 11.52 4.00
C ALA A 427 20.63 10.30 3.94
N TYR A 428 20.40 9.69 2.76
CA TYR A 428 19.57 8.49 2.64
C TYR A 428 20.11 7.28 3.43
N ARG A 429 21.43 7.22 3.65
CA ARG A 429 22.08 6.15 4.42
C ARG A 429 21.66 6.13 5.89
N VAL A 430 21.23 7.28 6.40
CA VAL A 430 20.79 7.45 7.80
C VAL A 430 19.27 7.52 7.88
N LEU A 431 18.65 8.34 7.03
CA LEU A 431 17.22 8.63 7.12
C LEU A 431 16.34 7.42 6.74
N LEU A 432 16.75 6.57 5.80
CA LEU A 432 15.95 5.40 5.40
C LEU A 432 15.96 4.30 6.47
N PRO A 433 17.11 3.89 7.06
CA PRO A 433 17.11 2.98 8.20
C PRO A 433 16.35 3.54 9.41
N LEU A 434 16.51 4.84 9.70
CA LEU A 434 15.79 5.47 10.80
C LEU A 434 14.27 5.41 10.58
N LEU A 435 13.80 5.66 9.35
CA LEU A 435 12.38 5.53 9.02
C LEU A 435 11.88 4.10 9.24
N ALA A 436 12.65 3.10 8.80
CA ALA A 436 12.30 1.69 9.02
C ALA A 436 12.16 1.33 10.50
N VAL A 437 13.06 1.83 11.35
CA VAL A 437 13.01 1.59 12.80
C VAL A 437 11.86 2.34 13.46
N LEU A 438 11.66 3.63 13.15
CA LEU A 438 10.59 4.43 13.74
C LEU A 438 9.21 3.88 13.38
N ILE A 439 9.02 3.40 12.15
CA ILE A 439 7.77 2.80 11.71
C ILE A 439 7.47 1.50 12.46
N TYR A 440 8.48 0.66 12.69
CA TYR A 440 8.34 -0.55 13.49
C TYR A 440 8.07 -0.24 14.97
N ALA A 441 8.77 0.74 15.53
CA ALA A 441 8.55 1.17 16.90
C ALA A 441 7.14 1.74 17.09
N GLN A 442 6.66 2.55 16.13
CA GLN A 442 5.36 3.17 16.22
C GLN A 442 4.22 2.15 16.28
N LEU A 443 4.18 1.21 15.34
CA LEU A 443 3.02 0.34 15.18
C LEU A 443 3.20 -1.02 15.90
N PRO A 444 4.09 -1.93 15.45
CA PRO A 444 4.34 -3.19 16.16
C PRO A 444 4.60 -3.07 17.66
N LEU A 445 5.42 -2.12 18.10
CA LEU A 445 5.80 -2.04 19.51
C LEU A 445 4.86 -1.19 20.35
N LEU A 446 4.53 0.03 19.91
CA LEU A 446 3.75 0.95 20.73
C LEU A 446 2.25 0.77 20.51
N PHE A 447 1.78 0.79 19.25
CA PHE A 447 0.35 0.66 18.98
C PHE A 447 -0.20 -0.72 19.34
N TYR A 448 0.42 -1.82 18.89
CA TYR A 448 -0.05 -3.18 19.22
C TYR A 448 0.34 -3.63 20.62
N GLY A 449 1.44 -3.12 21.17
CA GLY A 449 1.91 -3.50 22.51
C GLY A 449 1.08 -2.90 23.64
N ASP A 450 0.72 -1.62 23.54
CA ASP A 450 0.06 -0.89 24.62
C ASP A 450 -1.49 -0.88 24.49
N SER A 451 -2.06 -1.43 23.40
CA SER A 451 -3.49 -1.29 23.11
C SER A 451 -4.40 -2.20 23.95
N LYS A 452 -4.80 -1.67 25.11
CA LYS A 452 -6.21 -1.76 25.58
C LYS A 452 -7.16 -0.88 24.74
N VAL A 453 -6.62 -0.24 23.72
CA VAL A 453 -7.27 0.78 22.89
C VAL A 453 -7.98 0.07 21.74
N THR A 454 -9.28 0.31 21.61
CA THR A 454 -10.07 -0.19 20.48
C THR A 454 -9.47 0.31 19.16
N PRO A 455 -9.71 -0.33 18.01
CA PRO A 455 -9.19 0.11 16.70
C PRO A 455 -9.46 1.58 16.33
N ASN A 456 -10.40 2.23 17.02
CA ASN A 456 -10.78 3.63 16.85
C ASN A 456 -10.31 4.56 17.98
N GLY A 457 -9.78 4.01 19.08
CA GLY A 457 -9.28 4.80 20.19
C GLY A 457 -7.90 5.38 19.86
N LEU A 458 -7.63 6.58 20.37
CA LEU A 458 -6.31 7.16 20.36
C LEU A 458 -5.49 6.49 21.45
N ASP A 459 -4.30 5.98 21.11
CA ASP A 459 -3.33 5.64 22.15
C ASP A 459 -3.00 6.92 22.93
N PRO A 460 -3.25 7.03 24.25
CA PRO A 460 -2.89 8.22 25.01
C PRO A 460 -1.39 8.27 25.33
N SER A 461 -0.62 7.21 25.06
CA SER A 461 0.79 7.07 25.43
C SER A 461 1.66 8.20 24.84
N PRO A 462 2.35 8.99 25.69
CA PRO A 462 3.28 10.01 25.22
C PRO A 462 4.38 9.45 24.31
N ARG A 463 4.75 8.18 24.49
CA ARG A 463 5.77 7.49 23.69
C ARG A 463 5.30 7.29 22.26
N PHE A 464 4.06 6.83 22.06
CA PHE A 464 3.48 6.64 20.74
C PHE A 464 3.48 7.96 19.95
N TRP A 465 3.09 9.06 20.59
CA TRP A 465 3.07 10.38 19.91
C TRP A 465 4.45 10.95 19.65
N PHE A 466 5.40 10.75 20.57
CA PHE A 466 6.79 11.13 20.32
C PHE A 466 7.32 10.45 19.04
N VAL A 467 7.15 9.13 18.91
CA VAL A 467 7.57 8.39 17.71
C VAL A 467 6.78 8.82 16.48
N THR A 468 5.47 9.04 16.62
CA THR A 468 4.61 9.55 15.53
C THR A 468 5.11 10.90 15.00
N ASN A 469 5.43 11.84 15.88
CA ASN A 469 5.96 13.17 15.52
C ASN A 469 7.33 13.06 14.86
N ALA A 470 8.26 12.29 15.45
CA ALA A 470 9.60 12.07 14.90
C ALA A 470 9.53 11.49 13.47
N ARG A 471 8.63 10.52 13.26
CA ARG A 471 8.36 9.95 11.93
C ARG A 471 7.82 11.00 10.96
N VAL A 472 6.88 11.86 11.36
CA VAL A 472 6.35 12.90 10.45
C VAL A 472 7.44 13.88 10.03
N VAL A 473 8.26 14.35 10.97
CA VAL A 473 9.42 15.21 10.66
C VAL A 473 10.35 14.51 9.67
N LEU A 474 10.64 13.23 9.90
CA LEU A 474 11.49 12.44 9.01
C LEU A 474 10.91 12.27 7.61
N LEU A 475 9.59 12.07 7.48
CA LEU A 475 8.91 11.98 6.19
C LEU A 475 9.04 13.30 5.41
N PHE A 476 8.83 14.45 6.06
CA PHE A 476 9.03 15.76 5.42
C PHE A 476 10.50 16.02 5.04
N ALA A 477 11.45 15.61 5.88
CA ALA A 477 12.88 15.71 5.56
C ALA A 477 13.26 14.86 4.33
N LEU A 478 12.76 13.63 4.25
CA LEU A 478 12.93 12.77 3.08
C LEU A 478 12.24 13.36 1.84
N TRP A 479 11.07 13.97 1.99
CA TRP A 479 10.32 14.58 0.89
C TRP A 479 11.07 15.78 0.32
N ALA A 480 11.59 16.66 1.17
CA ALA A 480 12.44 17.78 0.78
C ALA A 480 13.74 17.31 0.11
N LEU A 481 14.41 16.29 0.66
CA LEU A 481 15.62 15.70 0.10
C LEU A 481 15.37 15.07 -1.29
N ALA A 482 14.23 14.40 -1.46
CA ALA A 482 13.83 13.80 -2.72
C ALA A 482 13.61 14.87 -3.80
N LEU A 483 12.86 15.94 -3.47
CA LEU A 483 12.65 17.08 -4.37
C LEU A 483 13.98 17.75 -4.74
N TRP A 484 14.79 18.09 -3.75
CA TRP A 484 16.09 18.73 -3.97
C TRP A 484 16.97 17.90 -4.89
N GLY A 485 17.05 16.59 -4.65
CA GLY A 485 17.82 15.69 -5.49
C GLY A 485 17.31 15.60 -6.92
N ALA A 486 15.99 15.56 -7.14
CA ALA A 486 15.42 15.59 -8.49
C ALA A 486 15.80 16.87 -9.26
N LEU A 487 15.69 18.02 -8.59
CA LEU A 487 16.05 19.33 -9.16
C LEU A 487 17.55 19.46 -9.41
N ALA A 488 18.39 18.96 -8.51
CA ALA A 488 19.84 18.97 -8.66
C ALA A 488 20.30 18.11 -9.84
N GLU A 489 19.75 16.90 -9.97
CA GLU A 489 20.05 16.00 -11.10
C GLU A 489 19.58 16.58 -12.44
N ARG A 490 18.44 17.28 -12.46
CA ARG A 490 17.99 18.03 -13.65
C ARG A 490 19.01 19.10 -14.04
N ARG A 491 19.45 19.93 -13.08
CA ARG A 491 20.44 21.00 -13.33
C ARG A 491 21.76 20.47 -13.87
N ARG A 492 22.20 19.29 -13.40
CA ARG A 492 23.42 18.61 -13.88
C ARG A 492 23.29 18.07 -15.31
N ALA A 493 22.07 17.75 -15.73
CA ALA A 493 21.79 17.21 -17.06
C ALA A 493 21.46 18.27 -18.11
N ASP A 494 21.71 19.56 -17.81
CA ASP A 494 21.46 20.67 -18.72
C ASP A 494 22.71 20.97 -19.57
N PRO A 495 22.71 20.68 -20.89
CA PRO A 495 23.86 20.87 -21.76
C PRO A 495 24.33 22.32 -21.85
N GLN A 496 23.42 23.29 -21.70
CA GLN A 496 23.74 24.71 -21.82
C GLN A 496 24.60 25.23 -20.65
N ARG A 497 24.65 24.49 -19.53
CA ARG A 497 25.50 24.80 -18.39
C ARG A 497 26.86 24.10 -18.43
N ALA A 498 27.11 23.22 -19.40
CA ALA A 498 28.47 22.77 -19.67
C ALA A 498 29.24 24.02 -20.12
N GLU A 499 30.11 24.54 -19.25
CA GLU A 499 30.68 25.88 -19.36
C GLU A 499 31.20 26.16 -20.78
N PRO A 500 30.72 27.22 -21.45
CA PRO A 500 31.21 27.60 -22.78
C PRO A 500 32.69 28.02 -22.83
N GLY A 501 33.42 27.96 -21.71
CA GLY A 501 34.83 28.32 -21.59
C GLY A 501 35.84 27.17 -21.62
N ALA A 502 35.41 25.90 -21.62
CA ALA A 502 36.35 24.77 -21.62
C ALA A 502 36.90 24.42 -23.03
N THR A 503 36.41 25.06 -24.10
CA THR A 503 36.81 24.77 -25.49
C THR A 503 37.94 25.66 -26.03
N THR A 504 38.50 26.60 -25.27
CA THR A 504 39.49 27.57 -25.81
C THR A 504 40.94 27.42 -25.34
N SER A 505 41.32 26.40 -24.55
CA SER A 505 42.73 26.23 -24.11
C SER A 505 43.52 25.12 -24.84
N ALA A 506 42.98 24.47 -25.88
CA ALA A 506 43.73 23.48 -26.67
C ALA A 506 44.51 24.08 -27.86
N ALA A 507 44.37 25.39 -28.12
CA ALA A 507 45.15 26.10 -29.14
C ALA A 507 46.44 26.67 -28.52
N SER A 508 47.46 25.84 -28.31
CA SER A 508 48.90 26.18 -28.27
C SER A 508 49.72 25.15 -27.47
N SER A 509 49.62 23.86 -27.80
CA SER A 509 50.80 23.01 -27.59
C SER A 509 51.72 23.22 -28.79
N PRO A 510 52.93 23.77 -28.60
CA PRO A 510 53.90 23.91 -29.70
C PRO A 510 54.23 22.53 -30.29
N PRO A 511 54.49 22.44 -31.60
CA PRO A 511 54.83 21.19 -32.25
C PRO A 511 56.04 20.54 -31.57
N ALA A 512 55.93 19.24 -31.28
CA ALA A 512 57.02 18.47 -30.73
C ALA A 512 58.25 18.52 -31.66
N PRO A 513 59.48 18.66 -31.14
CA PRO A 513 60.68 18.68 -31.95
C PRO A 513 60.85 17.33 -32.67
N ALA A 514 61.10 17.40 -33.99
CA ALA A 514 61.40 16.24 -34.81
C ALA A 514 62.64 15.50 -34.28
N ARG A 515 62.55 14.17 -34.22
CA ARG A 515 63.67 13.25 -33.94
C ARG A 515 64.16 12.61 -35.22
#